data_AF-A0A0A0LKF5-F1
#
_entry.id   AF-A0A0A0LKF5-F1
#
_cell.length_a   1.000
_cell.length_b   1.000
_cell.length_c   1.000
_cell.angle_alpha   90.00
_cell.angle_beta   90.00
_cell.angle_gamma   90.00
#
_symmetry.space_group_name_H-M   'P 1'
#
loop_
_entity.id
_entity.type
_entity.pdbx_description
1 polymer ?
#
loop_
_entity_poly.entity_id
_entity_poly.type
_entity_poly.pdbx_seq_one_letter_code
_entity_poly.pdbx_strand_id
1 'polypeptide(L)' 'MTAKGDILNVHCVRPCSDTYDDESCYNDCIRENLGAGFCYPKLPSTDKDCCCNV' A
#
# COMPACT_ATOMS: atom_id res chain seq x y z
N MET A 1 21.98 -3.34 -6.01
CA MET A 1 21.57 -2.07 -5.37
C MET A 1 20.32 -2.37 -4.57
N THR A 2 20.48 -2.63 -3.28
CA THR A 2 19.39 -3.09 -2.40
C THR A 2 18.86 -1.87 -1.66
N ALA A 3 17.69 -1.38 -2.07
CA ALA A 3 17.01 -0.32 -1.34
C ALA A 3 16.42 -0.90 -0.06
N LYS A 4 16.77 -0.21 1.04
CA LYS A 4 16.27 -0.30 2.41
C LYS A 4 14.76 -0.51 2.53
N GLY A 5 14.37 -1.14 3.63
CA GLY A 5 13.06 -1.00 4.23
C GLY A 5 12.66 -2.33 4.82
N ASP A 6 12.40 -2.33 6.11
CA ASP A 6 11.95 -3.43 6.95
C ASP A 6 11.00 -4.38 6.21
N ILE A 7 11.11 -5.68 6.49
CA ILE A 7 10.12 -6.68 6.08
C ILE A 7 8.84 -6.40 6.89
N LEU A 8 8.17 -5.27 6.60
CA LEU A 8 6.76 -5.12 6.85
C LEU A 8 6.13 -6.18 5.95
N ASN A 9 5.42 -7.12 6.55
CA ASN A 9 4.65 -8.11 5.81
C ASN A 9 3.46 -7.36 5.18
N VAL A 10 3.75 -6.54 4.16
CA VAL A 10 2.77 -5.71 3.49
C VAL A 10 2.50 -6.28 2.12
N HIS A 11 1.22 -6.60 1.89
CA HIS A 11 0.76 -7.06 0.59
C HIS A 11 0.31 -5.84 -0.22
N CYS A 12 1.19 -5.36 -1.11
CA CYS A 12 0.86 -4.27 -2.04
C CYS A 12 -0.01 -4.80 -3.19
N VAL A 13 -1.27 -4.39 -3.22
CA VAL A 13 -2.30 -4.97 -4.10
C VAL A 13 -2.47 -4.21 -5.41
N ARG A 14 -2.32 -2.88 -5.40
CA ARG A 14 -2.51 -2.03 -6.58
C ARG A 14 -1.91 -0.62 -6.42
N PRO A 15 -1.62 0.09 -7.53
CA PRO A 15 -1.26 1.50 -7.46
C PRO A 15 -2.42 2.35 -6.93
N CYS A 16 -2.09 3.31 -6.08
CA CYS A 16 -2.99 4.39 -5.70
C CYS A 16 -3.03 5.46 -6.79
N SER A 17 -4.18 6.11 -6.92
CA SER A 17 -4.44 7.18 -7.89
C SER A 17 -5.26 8.29 -7.23
N ASP A 18 -5.52 9.38 -7.95
CA ASP A 18 -6.39 10.46 -7.43
C ASP A 18 -7.80 9.99 -7.04
N THR A 19 -8.25 8.85 -7.58
CA THR A 19 -9.55 8.23 -7.27
C THR A 19 -9.44 7.02 -6.34
N TYR A 20 -8.22 6.62 -5.98
CA TYR A 20 -7.95 5.47 -5.11
C TYR A 20 -6.88 5.87 -4.09
N ASP A 21 -7.36 6.47 -3.02
CA ASP A 21 -6.60 7.05 -1.93
C ASP A 21 -6.47 6.09 -0.73
N ASP A 22 -5.88 6.58 0.36
CA ASP A 22 -5.67 5.83 1.60
C ASP A 22 -6.97 5.25 2.18
N GLU A 23 -8.10 5.97 2.11
CA GLU A 23 -9.39 5.48 2.60
C GLU A 23 -9.89 4.30 1.75
N SER A 24 -9.78 4.41 0.43
CA SER A 24 -10.14 3.34 -0.51
C SER A 24 -9.27 2.10 -0.29
N CYS A 25 -7.96 2.31 -0.12
CA CYS A 25 -6.99 1.26 0.19
C CYS A 25 -7.30 0.57 1.53
N TYR A 26 -7.55 1.35 2.58
CA TYR A 26 -7.91 0.82 3.90
C TYR A 26 -9.16 -0.06 3.83
N ASN A 27 -10.22 0.41 3.16
CA ASN A 27 -11.47 -0.34 3.03
C ASN A 27 -11.30 -1.66 2.26
N ASP A 28 -10.53 -1.68 1.18
CA ASP A 28 -10.23 -2.93 0.44
C ASP A 28 -9.41 -3.90 1.28
N CYS A 29 -8.37 -3.44 1.97
CA CYS A 29 -7.56 -4.31 2.83
C CYS A 29 -8.39 -4.92 3.98
N ILE A 30 -9.32 -4.15 4.56
CA ILE A 30 -10.26 -4.66 5.58
C ILE A 30 -11.23 -5.70 4.97
N ARG A 31 -11.75 -5.45 3.75
CA ARG A 31 -12.65 -6.40 3.05
C ARG A 31 -11.96 -7.74 2.78
N GLU A 32 -10.69 -7.69 2.41
CA GLU A 32 -9.88 -8.89 2.12
C GLU A 32 -9.34 -9.57 3.41
N ASN A 33 -9.66 -9.06 4.61
CA ASN A 33 -9.12 -9.52 5.90
C ASN A 33 -7.58 -9.44 5.98
N LEU A 34 -6.99 -8.46 5.30
CA LEU A 34 -5.55 -8.22 5.23
C LEU A 34 -5.09 -7.08 6.15
N GLY A 35 -5.88 -6.72 7.17
CA GLY A 35 -5.58 -5.65 8.11
C GLY A 35 -5.74 -4.24 7.54
N ALA A 36 -5.05 -3.27 8.14
CA ALA A 36 -5.09 -1.87 7.71
C ALA A 36 -4.27 -1.67 6.43
N GLY A 37 -4.81 -0.88 5.49
CA GLY A 37 -4.16 -0.53 4.23
C GLY A 37 -3.81 0.95 4.14
N PHE A 38 -2.66 1.26 3.53
CA PHE A 38 -2.24 2.64 3.25
C PHE A 38 -1.52 2.76 1.90
N CYS A 39 -1.59 3.94 1.28
CA CYS A 39 -0.91 4.29 0.04
C CYS A 39 0.55 4.68 0.33
N TYR A 40 1.45 3.71 0.24
CA TYR A 40 2.88 3.92 0.43
C TYR A 40 3.55 4.51 -0.82
N PRO A 41 4.37 5.56 -0.68
CA PRO A 41 5.12 6.11 -1.79
C PRO A 41 6.19 5.13 -2.29
N LYS A 42 6.20 4.87 -3.60
CA LYS A 42 7.24 4.08 -4.29
C LYS A 42 8.43 4.97 -4.64
N LEU A 43 9.44 5.02 -3.77
CA LEU A 43 10.68 5.73 -4.11
C LEU A 43 11.50 4.96 -5.18
N PRO A 44 12.12 5.66 -6.15
CA PRO A 44 12.26 7.12 -6.30
C PRO A 44 11.12 7.80 -7.08
N SER A 45 10.03 7.11 -7.37
CA SER A 45 8.86 7.69 -8.05
C SER A 45 7.97 8.51 -7.09
N THR A 46 7.10 9.32 -7.68
CA THR A 46 5.98 9.96 -6.97
C THR A 46 4.73 9.09 -6.93
N ASP A 47 4.77 7.92 -7.58
CA ASP A 47 3.69 6.94 -7.51
C ASP A 47 3.52 6.40 -6.09
N LYS A 48 2.30 6.02 -5.77
CA LYS A 48 1.96 5.37 -4.50
C LYS A 48 1.33 4.02 -4.80
N ASP A 49 1.60 3.03 -3.95
CA ASP A 49 0.93 1.73 -3.99
C ASP A 49 0.14 1.52 -2.71
N CYS A 50 -1.07 1.01 -2.85
CA CYS A 50 -1.86 0.54 -1.73
C CYS A 50 -1.25 -0.76 -1.20
N CYS A 51 -0.84 -0.75 0.07
CA CYS A 51 -0.33 -1.93 0.74
C CYS A 51 -1.08 -2.23 2.04
N CYS A 52 -1.54 -3.47 2.14
CA CYS A 52 -2.25 -4.02 3.29
C CYS A 52 -1.28 -4.63 4.30
N ASN A 53 -1.48 -4.39 5.59
CA ASN A 53 -0.64 -4.93 6.67
C ASN A 53 -1.16 -6.28 7.18
N VAL A 54 -0.50 -7.38 6.79
CA VAL A 54 -0.90 -8.78 7.05
C VAL A 54 -0.14 -9.46 8.18
#